data_AF-Q0CJB0-F1
#
_entry.id   AF-Q0CJB0-F1
#
_cell.length_a   1.000
_cell.length_b   1.000
_cell.length_c   1.000
_cell.angle_alpha   90.00
_cell.angle_beta   90.00
_cell.angle_gamma   90.00
#
_symmetry.space_group_name_H-M   'P 1'
#
loop_
_entity.id
_entity.type
_entity.pdbx_description
1 polymer ?
#
loop_
_entity_poly.entity_id
_entity_poly.type
_entity_poly.pdbx_seq_one_letter_code
_entity_poly.pdbx_strand_id
1 'polypeptide(L)'
;MWQAERQVHKVNSVSGPISPAIPVIRQSFFGLYVIADVNLCVYADHGHSFVLFSDGTVDNEATVNRVFDIALSFARAGAHCVAPSDMSDGRIRAIKLQLLNARLECKAAIMSYSAKYDNCLYGPS
;
A
#
# COMPACT_ATOMS: atom_id res chain seq x y z
N MET A 1 16.73 -10.30 16.62
CA MET A 1 16.95 -9.52 15.38
C MET A 1 16.86 -10.44 14.17
N TRP A 2 15.66 -11.03 13.95
CA TRP A 2 15.42 -12.06 12.94
C TRP A 2 14.96 -11.45 11.60
N GLN A 3 15.14 -12.23 10.55
CA GLN A 3 15.21 -11.85 9.13
C GLN A 3 13.97 -11.18 8.49
N ALA A 4 12.85 -11.01 9.21
CA ALA A 4 11.60 -10.46 8.68
C ALA A 4 11.68 -8.96 8.29
N GLU A 5 12.57 -8.19 8.93
CA GLU A 5 12.74 -6.76 8.64
C GLU A 5 13.36 -6.46 7.26
N ARG A 6 14.10 -7.41 6.66
CA ARG A 6 14.91 -7.12 5.44
C ARG A 6 14.09 -6.99 4.14
N GLN A 7 12.91 -7.62 4.04
CA GLN A 7 12.20 -7.74 2.77
C GLN A 7 11.13 -6.67 2.56
N VAL A 8 10.55 -6.20 3.67
CA VAL A 8 9.54 -5.14 3.65
C VAL A 8 10.14 -3.79 3.21
N HIS A 9 11.46 -3.62 3.11
CA HIS A 9 12.08 -2.40 2.59
C HIS A 9 11.83 -2.13 1.09
N LYS A 10 11.49 -3.13 0.28
CA LYS A 10 11.35 -2.94 -1.19
C LYS A 10 10.07 -2.23 -1.65
N VAL A 11 9.05 -2.12 -0.80
CA VAL A 11 7.72 -1.65 -1.26
C VAL A 11 7.67 -0.15 -1.58
N ASN A 12 8.55 0.66 -0.96
CA ASN A 12 8.60 2.10 -1.23
C ASN A 12 9.91 2.54 -1.87
N SER A 13 10.85 1.61 -2.04
CA SER A 13 12.09 1.92 -2.70
C SER A 13 11.79 2.17 -4.18
N VAL A 14 12.61 3.02 -4.79
CA VAL A 14 12.61 3.31 -6.23
C VAL A 14 12.72 2.02 -7.08
N SER A 15 13.08 0.88 -6.48
CA SER A 15 13.21 -0.44 -7.08
C SER A 15 11.98 -1.35 -7.02
N GLY A 16 10.90 -0.99 -6.31
CA GLY A 16 9.63 -1.73 -6.40
C GLY A 16 9.00 -1.55 -7.79
N PRO A 17 8.21 -2.50 -8.34
CA PRO A 17 7.73 -2.41 -9.72
C PRO A 17 6.67 -1.32 -9.95
N ILE A 18 5.90 -0.97 -8.92
CA ILE A 18 4.72 -0.09 -9.06
C ILE A 18 5.10 1.39 -9.17
N SER A 19 5.93 1.90 -8.25
CA SER A 19 6.35 3.31 -8.24
C SER A 19 6.98 3.80 -9.55
N PRO A 20 7.88 3.07 -10.25
CA PRO A 20 8.40 3.48 -11.55
C PRO A 20 7.42 3.24 -12.70
N ALA A 21 6.46 2.31 -12.58
CA ALA A 21 5.45 2.07 -13.62
C ALA A 21 4.42 3.21 -13.71
N ILE A 22 4.01 3.79 -12.57
CA ILE A 22 3.03 4.88 -12.51
C ILE A 22 3.38 6.06 -13.44
N PRO A 23 4.58 6.69 -13.37
CA PRO A 23 4.91 7.81 -14.23
C PRO A 23 4.98 7.42 -15.70
N VAL A 24 5.45 6.21 -16.02
CA VAL A 24 5.46 5.69 -17.41
C VAL A 24 4.04 5.61 -17.96
N ILE A 25 3.11 4.99 -17.22
CA ILE A 25 1.70 4.88 -17.61
C ILE A 25 1.09 6.27 -17.79
N ARG A 26 1.35 7.20 -16.87
CA ARG A 26 0.82 8.57 -16.94
C ARG A 26 1.34 9.36 -18.13
N GLN A 27 2.60 9.16 -18.50
CA GLN A 27 3.21 9.81 -19.66
C GLN A 27 2.72 9.21 -20.97
N SER A 28 2.47 7.90 -21.01
CA SER A 28 1.99 7.21 -22.21
C SER A 28 0.49 7.40 -22.46
N PHE A 29 -0.32 7.60 -21.42
CA PHE A 29 -1.79 7.65 -21.54
C PHE A 29 -2.39 8.85 -20.80
N PHE A 30 -2.46 9.99 -21.49
CA PHE A 30 -2.80 11.30 -20.90
C PHE A 30 -4.23 11.43 -20.31
N GLY A 31 -5.13 10.49 -20.60
CA GLY A 31 -6.50 10.44 -20.07
C GLY A 31 -6.78 9.30 -19.10
N LEU A 32 -5.79 8.45 -18.81
CA LEU A 32 -6.01 7.26 -18.00
C LEU A 32 -5.95 7.58 -16.50
N TYR A 33 -7.01 7.22 -15.79
CA TYR A 33 -7.06 7.37 -14.33
C TYR A 33 -6.37 6.18 -13.64
N VAL A 34 -5.13 6.41 -13.19
CA VAL A 34 -4.33 5.40 -12.48
C VAL A 34 -4.74 5.25 -11.00
N ILE A 35 -5.16 4.03 -10.64
CA ILE A 35 -5.43 3.57 -9.28
C ILE A 35 -4.35 2.55 -8.90
N ALA A 36 -3.70 2.72 -7.74
CA ALA A 36 -2.69 1.79 -7.25
C ALA A 36 -3.19 1.08 -5.96
N ASP A 37 -3.22 -0.24 -5.99
CA ASP A 37 -3.49 -1.06 -4.80
C ASP A 37 -2.37 -0.91 -3.77
N VAL A 38 -2.73 -0.75 -2.50
CA VAL A 38 -1.77 -0.61 -1.39
C VAL A 38 -1.93 -1.79 -0.45
N ASN A 39 -0.92 -2.67 -0.42
CA ASN A 39 -0.90 -3.87 0.41
C ASN A 39 0.54 -4.34 0.65
N LEU A 40 0.75 -5.15 1.70
CA LEU A 40 2.02 -5.78 2.04
C LEU A 40 2.13 -7.23 1.55
N CYS A 41 1.01 -7.91 1.26
CA CYS A 41 1.00 -9.35 0.99
C CYS A 41 1.92 -9.79 -0.15
N VAL A 42 2.03 -9.00 -1.22
CA VAL A 42 2.88 -9.31 -2.38
C VAL A 42 4.38 -9.07 -2.14
N TYR A 43 4.74 -8.57 -0.95
CA TYR A 43 6.10 -8.20 -0.58
C TYR A 43 6.59 -8.88 0.70
N ALA A 44 5.69 -9.48 1.47
CA ALA A 44 6.01 -10.22 2.67
C ALA A 44 6.30 -11.69 2.33
N ASP A 45 7.38 -12.26 2.87
CA ASP A 45 7.77 -13.65 2.61
C ASP A 45 6.70 -14.67 3.05
N HIS A 46 5.93 -14.33 4.08
CA HIS A 46 4.81 -15.15 4.58
C HIS A 46 3.49 -14.90 3.82
N GLY A 47 3.46 -13.96 2.86
CA GLY A 47 2.28 -13.67 2.05
C GLY A 47 1.11 -12.98 2.77
N HIS A 48 1.28 -12.59 4.05
CA HIS A 48 0.23 -11.88 4.80
C HIS A 48 0.31 -10.37 4.57
N SER A 49 -0.85 -9.72 4.64
CA SER A 49 -0.99 -8.26 4.54
C SER A 49 -0.50 -7.47 5.76
N PHE A 50 0.01 -8.15 6.78
CA PHE A 50 0.34 -7.57 8.08
C PHE A 50 1.81 -7.79 8.44
N VAL A 51 2.37 -6.85 9.20
CA VAL A 51 3.58 -7.07 9.98
C VAL A 51 3.21 -7.92 11.20
N LEU A 52 4.03 -8.92 11.52
CA LEU A 52 3.77 -9.86 12.60
C LEU A 52 4.80 -9.72 13.73
N PHE A 53 4.33 -9.85 14.96
CA PHE A 53 5.17 -10.06 16.14
C PHE A 53 5.81 -11.45 16.11
N SER A 54 6.76 -11.69 17.01
CA SER A 54 7.46 -12.98 17.12
C SER A 54 6.57 -14.17 17.46
N ASP A 55 5.41 -13.92 18.07
CA ASP A 55 4.40 -14.93 18.41
C ASP A 55 3.40 -15.19 17.27
N GLY A 56 3.55 -14.50 16.12
CA GLY A 56 2.67 -14.60 14.96
C GLY A 56 1.41 -13.73 15.04
N THR A 57 1.23 -12.94 16.10
CA THR A 57 0.13 -11.97 16.18
C THR A 57 0.41 -10.74 15.32
N VAL A 58 -0.64 -10.00 14.96
CA VAL A 58 -0.53 -8.82 14.09
C VAL A 58 -0.02 -7.61 14.85
N ASP A 59 1.07 -7.02 14.35
CA ASP A 59 1.51 -5.68 14.74
C ASP A 59 0.79 -4.63 13.88
N ASN A 60 -0.36 -4.15 14.37
CA ASN A 60 -1.17 -3.19 13.63
C ASN A 60 -0.46 -1.85 13.43
N GLU A 61 0.32 -1.40 14.42
CA GLU A 61 1.02 -0.11 14.32
C GLU A 61 2.11 -0.17 13.26
N ALA A 62 2.96 -1.20 13.28
CA ALA A 62 3.97 -1.40 12.25
C ALA A 62 3.33 -1.62 10.86
N THR A 63 2.21 -2.33 10.80
CA THR A 63 1.46 -2.53 9.55
C THR A 63 0.97 -1.21 8.97
N VAL A 64 0.24 -0.41 9.76
CA VAL A 64 -0.28 0.89 9.33
C VAL A 64 0.86 1.81 8.93
N ASN A 65 1.97 1.78 9.68
CA ASN A 65 3.15 2.57 9.36
C ASN A 65 3.67 2.24 7.95
N ARG A 66 3.79 0.95 7.67
CA ARG A 66 4.28 0.50 6.38
C ARG A 66 3.31 0.77 5.24
N VAL A 67 2.00 0.58 5.46
CA VAL A 67 0.92 0.82 4.50
C VAL A 67 0.87 2.31 4.11
N PHE A 68 1.00 3.23 5.07
CA PHE A 68 1.00 4.65 4.74
C PHE A 68 2.20 5.01 3.87
N ASP A 69 3.38 4.46 4.13
CA ASP A 69 4.58 4.83 3.36
C ASP A 69 4.44 4.41 1.88
N ILE A 70 3.79 3.27 1.63
CA ILE A 70 3.48 2.77 0.28
C ILE A 70 2.53 3.72 -0.42
N ALA A 71 1.42 4.05 0.25
CA ALA A 71 0.43 4.98 -0.29
C ALA A 71 1.07 6.33 -0.64
N LEU A 72 1.95 6.84 0.22
CA LEU A 72 2.69 8.08 -0.03
C LEU A 72 3.66 7.94 -1.21
N SER A 73 4.37 6.82 -1.34
CA SER A 73 5.25 6.55 -2.48
C SER A 73 4.48 6.55 -3.80
N PHE A 74 3.34 5.88 -3.87
CA PHE A 74 2.50 5.83 -5.07
C PHE A 74 1.89 7.19 -5.40
N ALA A 75 1.41 7.93 -4.40
CA ALA A 75 0.91 9.29 -4.60
C ALA A 75 2.01 10.24 -5.12
N ARG A 76 3.24 10.13 -4.60
CA ARG A 76 4.40 10.90 -5.10
C ARG A 76 4.80 10.51 -6.52
N ALA A 77 4.72 9.23 -6.86
CA ALA A 77 4.94 8.73 -8.21
C ALA A 77 3.85 9.22 -9.21
N GLY A 78 2.73 9.69 -8.68
CA GLY A 78 1.65 10.30 -9.45
C GLY A 78 0.39 9.44 -9.54
N ALA A 79 0.17 8.44 -8.69
CA ALA A 79 -1.13 7.77 -8.67
C ALA A 79 -2.25 8.78 -8.41
N HIS A 80 -3.34 8.71 -9.19
CA HIS A 80 -4.51 9.58 -8.96
C HIS A 80 -5.33 9.07 -7.77
N CYS A 81 -5.26 7.78 -7.49
CA CYS A 81 -5.90 7.16 -6.34
C CYS A 81 -5.02 6.06 -5.75
N VAL A 82 -4.98 6.01 -4.42
CA VAL A 82 -4.41 4.89 -3.65
C VAL A 82 -5.55 4.08 -3.05
N ALA A 83 -5.49 2.76 -3.21
CA ALA A 83 -6.55 1.85 -2.84
C ALA A 83 -6.07 0.82 -1.80
N PRO A 84 -6.08 1.16 -0.49
CA PRO A 84 -5.61 0.26 0.56
C PRO A 84 -6.54 -0.95 0.75
N SER A 85 -5.98 -2.15 0.58
CA SER A 85 -6.68 -3.44 0.61
C SER A 85 -6.21 -4.40 1.71
N ASP A 86 -5.38 -3.91 2.63
CA ASP A 86 -4.74 -4.63 3.73
C ASP A 86 -5.66 -4.90 4.94
N MET A 87 -6.76 -4.13 5.06
CA MET A 87 -7.76 -4.24 6.14
C MET A 87 -7.26 -3.93 7.56
N SER A 88 -6.10 -3.29 7.75
CA SER A 88 -5.63 -2.89 9.09
C SER A 88 -6.48 -1.78 9.73
N ASP A 89 -6.49 -1.74 11.07
CA ASP A 89 -7.30 -0.78 11.80
C ASP A 89 -6.67 0.62 11.75
N GLY A 90 -7.48 1.62 11.41
CA GLY A 90 -7.05 3.02 11.39
C GLY A 90 -6.22 3.44 10.17
N ARG A 91 -5.91 2.54 9.21
CA ARG A 91 -5.04 2.87 8.05
C ARG A 91 -5.49 4.08 7.25
N ILE A 92 -6.80 4.27 7.06
CA ILE A 92 -7.33 5.37 6.24
C ILE A 92 -7.01 6.73 6.86
N ARG A 93 -7.13 6.85 8.19
CA ARG A 93 -6.77 8.07 8.93
C ARG A 93 -5.28 8.34 8.77
N ALA A 94 -4.44 7.32 8.96
CA ALA A 94 -2.98 7.45 8.82
C ALA A 94 -2.59 7.90 7.40
N ILE A 95 -3.11 7.25 6.36
CA ILE A 95 -2.86 7.63 4.95
C ILE A 95 -3.30 9.07 4.69
N LYS A 96 -4.50 9.47 5.13
CA LYS A 96 -5.01 10.83 4.86
C LYS A 96 -4.18 11.91 5.53
N LEU A 97 -3.75 11.69 6.78
CA LEU A 97 -2.87 12.62 7.49
C LEU A 97 -1.52 12.77 6.78
N GLN A 98 -0.96 11.69 6.25
CA GLN A 98 0.33 11.76 5.55
C GLN A 98 0.22 12.44 4.18
N LEU A 99 -0.86 12.20 3.44
CA LEU A 99 -1.12 12.94 2.20
C LEU A 99 -1.28 14.44 2.46
N LEU A 100 -1.94 14.83 3.56
CA LEU A 100 -2.05 16.22 3.98
C LEU A 100 -0.68 16.83 4.32
N ASN A 101 0.13 16.13 5.12
CA ASN A 101 1.48 16.57 5.46
C ASN A 101 2.37 16.74 4.22
N ALA A 102 2.18 15.89 3.21
CA ALA A 102 2.93 15.94 1.96
C ALA A 102 2.36 16.91 0.91
N ARG A 103 1.26 17.63 1.20
CA ARG A 103 0.54 18.50 0.25
C ARG A 103 0.03 17.77 -1.01
N LEU A 104 -0.42 16.53 -0.83
CA LEU A 104 -0.95 15.64 -1.87
C LEU A 104 -2.44 15.33 -1.68
N GLU A 105 -3.09 15.90 -0.67
CA GLU A 105 -4.47 15.64 -0.27
C GLU A 105 -5.52 15.95 -1.34
N CYS A 106 -5.19 16.86 -2.28
CA CYS A 106 -6.00 17.22 -3.44
C CYS A 106 -5.52 16.58 -4.75
N LYS A 107 -4.41 15.82 -4.72
CA LYS A 107 -3.81 15.19 -5.91
C LYS A 107 -4.07 13.69 -5.97
N ALA A 108 -4.26 13.04 -4.82
CA ALA A 108 -4.55 11.62 -4.72
C ALA A 108 -5.82 11.37 -3.90
N ALA A 109 -6.78 10.66 -4.49
CA ALA A 109 -7.94 10.13 -3.81
C ALA A 109 -7.58 8.87 -2.99
N ILE A 110 -8.37 8.56 -1.96
CA ILE A 110 -8.25 7.31 -1.20
C ILE A 110 -9.49 6.46 -1.47
N MET A 111 -9.30 5.28 -2.07
CA MET A 111 -10.37 4.32 -2.31
C MET A 111 -10.22 3.15 -1.34
N SER A 112 -10.89 3.26 -0.19
CA SER A 112 -10.83 2.22 0.83
C SER A 112 -11.54 0.95 0.34
N TYR A 113 -10.86 -0.19 0.42
CA TYR A 113 -11.55 -1.46 0.58
C TYR A 113 -12.11 -1.46 2.01
N SER A 114 -13.31 -0.91 2.18
CA SER A 114 -13.93 -0.74 3.50
C SER A 114 -14.54 -2.02 4.03
N ALA A 115 -15.01 -2.89 3.12
CA ALA A 115 -15.52 -4.21 3.43
C ALA A 115 -14.89 -5.22 2.46
N LYS A 116 -13.84 -5.90 2.92
CA LYS A 116 -13.19 -7.02 2.24
C LYS A 116 -13.28 -8.23 3.17
N TYR A 117 -13.94 -9.28 2.69
CA TYR A 117 -14.24 -10.46 3.50
C TYR A 117 -13.19 -11.54 3.28
N ASP A 118 -12.95 -12.36 4.31
CA ASP A 118 -12.22 -13.61 4.16
C ASP A 118 -13.17 -14.66 3.58
N ASN A 119 -12.91 -15.10 2.35
CA ASN A 119 -13.75 -16.05 1.63
C ASN A 119 -12.93 -16.87 0.61
N CYS A 120 -13.56 -17.90 0.04
CA CYS A 120 -12.92 -18.83 -0.89
C CYS A 120 -12.81 -18.33 -2.35
N LEU A 121 -13.15 -17.07 -2.64
CA LEU A 121 -13.21 -16.54 -4.01
C LEU A 121 -11.91 -15.88 -4.49
N TYR A 122 -10.85 -15.85 -3.68
CA TYR A 122 -9.57 -15.25 -4.06
C TYR A 122 -8.62 -16.20 -4.80
N GLY A 123 -8.94 -17.51 -4.86
CA GLY A 123 -8.21 -18.46 -5.69
C GLY A 123 -8.63 -18.34 -7.16
N PRO A 124 -7.71 -18.49 -8.13
CA PRO A 124 -8.11 -18.60 -9.53
C PRO A 124 -8.94 -19.87 -9.71
N SER A 125 -10.17 -19.71 -10.20
CA SER A 125 -11.05 -20.81 -10.62
C SER A 125 -10.44 -21.62 -11.75
#